data_AF-S2JCY3-F1
#
_entry.id   AF-S2JCY3-F1
#
_cell.length_a   1.000
_cell.length_b   1.000
_cell.length_c   1.000
_cell.angle_alpha   90.00
_cell.angle_beta   90.00
_cell.angle_gamma   90.00
#
_symmetry.space_group_name_H-M   'P 1'
#
loop_
_entity.id
_entity.type
_entity.pdbx_description
1 polymer ?
#
loop_
_entity_poly.entity_id
_entity_poly.type
_entity_poly.pdbx_seq_one_letter_code
_entity_poly.pdbx_strand_id
1 'polypeptide(L)'
;MARFSLTTIVLATLCTAVLGAEESAASSAQSDVKVEAGCEKNFKVMAQADLDTIKTCKIFKGTIDIDHITATQLRMEGVEQLIGDLIMNGNVDLERFSAPELQKVDGSIKIENHTILNKVEFPKLTEAQTFSMAVLPALEVINFPAGLTKVNSMRIEDTRAPKVDGFRPETIGSFTLLSNNYMKSFDFNSVKEVTGDMLVLGNNKLMTFEANQLASIKMATFLNLAQIDMPALTDVKSDLSFHENELTVLNLDKVETIGGTMTIANNNKLTETSFKSLARIDGALSIGNNTQLTSIDGFPKLTEIHGTVDLAGGFNVYNLPVLQDVRGGMRLQTTSSQLGCSDIERKLKGENIVKGNTWSCTASMQESNMVPTVGQNPSAPNKVGGGSSGSSSGSSNGNGSGSIQSSGMKLAAHGGLMATAMALVYSMI
;
A
#
# COMPACT_ATOMS: atom_id res chain seq x y z
N MET A 1 38.40 37.58 12.43
CA MET A 1 38.58 38.92 11.86
C MET A 1 37.26 39.34 11.22
N ALA A 2 36.68 40.39 11.77
CA ALA A 2 35.44 41.00 11.31
C ALA A 2 35.64 41.73 9.96
N ARG A 3 34.57 41.78 9.14
CA ARG A 3 34.27 42.94 8.29
C ARG A 3 32.75 43.21 8.26
N PHE A 4 32.36 44.21 9.05
CA PHE A 4 31.29 45.20 8.81
C PHE A 4 31.45 45.84 7.40
N SER A 5 30.52 46.61 6.80
CA SER A 5 29.09 46.93 6.92
C SER A 5 28.84 48.10 5.93
N LEU A 6 27.57 48.45 5.69
CA LEU A 6 27.00 49.67 5.09
C LEU A 6 27.04 49.75 3.54
N THR A 7 25.96 50.13 2.86
CA THR A 7 25.18 51.34 3.12
C THR A 7 23.73 51.25 2.62
N THR A 8 22.83 51.73 3.47
CA THR A 8 21.41 52.00 3.33
C THR A 8 21.16 53.26 2.48
N ILE A 9 20.13 53.28 1.63
CA ILE A 9 19.37 54.51 1.33
C ILE A 9 17.88 54.22 1.51
N VAL A 10 17.30 54.98 2.42
CA VAL A 10 15.89 55.08 2.77
C VAL A 10 15.23 56.09 1.83
N LEU A 11 14.05 55.78 1.29
CA LEU A 11 13.05 56.81 0.99
C LEU A 11 11.67 56.26 1.33
N ALA A 12 11.03 56.90 2.31
CA ALA A 12 9.68 56.63 2.79
C ALA A 12 8.79 57.84 2.46
N THR A 13 7.59 57.60 1.94
CA THR A 13 6.33 58.37 2.16
C THR A 13 5.22 57.68 1.36
N LEU A 14 4.36 56.87 1.99
CA LEU A 14 3.03 57.21 2.55
C LEU A 14 1.97 57.58 1.49
N CYS A 15 1.08 56.64 1.18
CA CYS A 15 -0.36 56.86 1.37
C CYS A 15 -1.12 55.51 1.47
N THR A 16 -2.07 55.50 2.39
CA THR A 16 -2.85 54.39 2.97
C THR A 16 -4.00 53.90 2.08
N ALA A 17 -4.29 52.58 2.08
CA ALA A 17 -5.65 52.03 2.16
C ALA A 17 -5.67 50.49 2.27
N VAL A 18 -6.24 50.00 3.38
CA VAL A 18 -6.96 48.72 3.60
C VAL A 18 -6.18 47.41 3.37
N LEU A 19 -5.59 46.91 4.46
CA LEU A 19 -5.26 45.50 4.65
C LEU A 19 -6.53 44.74 5.09
N GLY A 20 -6.99 43.80 4.26
CA GLY A 20 -7.81 42.67 4.69
C GLY A 20 -6.97 41.41 4.51
N ALA A 21 -6.17 41.05 5.50
CA ALA A 21 -5.57 39.74 5.58
C ALA A 21 -6.59 38.82 6.23
N GLU A 22 -7.06 37.82 5.49
CA GLU A 22 -7.75 36.66 6.06
C GLU A 22 -6.72 35.85 6.85
N GLU A 23 -6.51 36.25 8.09
CA GLU A 23 -5.92 35.40 9.12
C GLU A 23 -7.04 34.45 9.55
N SER A 24 -7.09 33.26 8.95
CA SER A 24 -7.92 32.17 9.47
C SER A 24 -7.33 31.72 10.80
N ALA A 25 -7.74 32.41 11.86
CA ALA A 25 -7.58 31.95 13.23
C ALA A 25 -8.34 30.63 13.35
N ALA A 26 -7.65 29.52 13.08
CA ALA A 26 -8.03 28.22 13.60
C ALA A 26 -7.96 28.34 15.11
N SER A 27 -9.10 28.66 15.71
CA SER A 27 -9.37 28.52 17.13
C SER A 27 -9.11 27.05 17.50
N SER A 28 -7.89 26.75 17.93
CA SER A 28 -7.60 25.56 18.71
C SER A 28 -8.30 25.74 20.05
N ALA A 29 -9.59 25.38 20.09
CA ALA A 29 -10.24 25.03 21.33
C ALA A 29 -9.64 23.70 21.79
N GLN A 30 -8.39 23.74 22.23
CA GLN A 30 -7.80 22.67 23.01
C GLN A 30 -8.48 22.77 24.36
N SER A 31 -9.55 21.99 24.53
CA SER A 31 -10.13 21.77 25.83
C SER A 31 -9.02 21.23 26.72
N ASP A 32 -8.59 22.01 27.71
CA ASP A 32 -7.75 21.51 28.80
C ASP A 32 -8.54 20.45 29.55
N VAL A 33 -8.42 19.20 29.08
CA VAL A 33 -8.99 18.04 29.75
C VAL A 33 -8.35 17.99 31.13
N LYS A 34 -9.14 18.17 32.19
CA LYS A 34 -8.64 18.13 33.56
C LYS A 34 -8.16 16.70 33.87
N VAL A 35 -6.85 16.53 33.98
CA VAL A 35 -6.21 15.28 34.38
C VAL A 35 -5.98 15.31 35.90
N GLU A 36 -6.27 14.21 36.58
CA GLU A 36 -6.03 14.09 38.03
C GLU A 36 -4.53 14.15 38.36
N ALA A 37 -4.20 14.66 39.55
CA ALA A 37 -2.82 14.74 40.00
C ALA A 37 -2.16 13.36 40.03
N GLY A 38 -1.01 13.21 39.37
CA GLY A 38 -0.29 11.94 39.24
C GLY A 38 -0.65 11.10 38.01
N CYS A 39 -1.68 11.50 37.25
CA CYS A 39 -2.11 10.83 36.02
C CYS A 39 -1.54 11.49 34.75
N GLU A 40 -0.57 12.40 34.89
CA GLU A 40 0.16 13.04 33.80
C GLU A 40 1.66 12.74 33.92
N LYS A 41 2.15 11.80 33.13
CA LYS A 41 3.58 11.45 33.00
C LYS A 41 3.78 10.44 31.87
N ASN A 42 4.99 10.40 31.32
CA ASN A 42 5.42 9.19 30.59
C ASN A 42 5.69 8.08 31.60
N PHE A 43 5.27 6.87 31.25
CA PHE A 43 5.10 5.79 32.19
C PHE A 43 5.69 4.49 31.65
N LYS A 44 6.87 4.13 32.15
CA LYS A 44 7.49 2.84 31.85
C LYS A 44 6.95 1.78 32.80
N VAL A 45 6.44 0.70 32.26
CA VAL A 45 5.87 -0.43 33.00
C VAL A 45 6.90 -1.56 33.01
N MET A 46 7.28 -1.99 34.21
CA MET A 46 8.18 -3.13 34.44
C MET A 46 7.45 -4.33 35.03
N ALA A 47 6.34 -4.09 35.76
CA ALA A 47 5.50 -5.10 36.37
C ALA A 47 4.04 -4.61 36.52
N GLN A 48 3.14 -5.52 36.92
CA GLN A 48 1.73 -5.19 37.21
C GLN A 48 1.60 -4.07 38.26
N ALA A 49 2.49 -4.05 39.27
CA ALA A 49 2.48 -3.05 40.33
C ALA A 49 2.60 -1.61 39.80
N ASP A 50 3.23 -1.40 38.64
CA ASP A 50 3.31 -0.09 38.00
C ASP A 50 1.92 0.33 37.51
N LEU A 51 1.23 -0.53 36.74
CA LEU A 51 -0.13 -0.28 36.27
C LEU A 51 -1.12 -0.04 37.44
N ASP A 52 -0.90 -0.71 38.58
CA ASP A 52 -1.70 -0.51 39.78
C ASP A 52 -1.57 0.91 40.36
N THR A 53 -0.47 1.63 40.08
CA THR A 53 -0.29 3.03 40.52
C THR A 53 -1.17 4.03 39.77
N ILE A 54 -1.66 3.66 38.59
CA ILE A 54 -2.51 4.51 37.74
C ILE A 54 -3.96 4.04 37.68
N LYS A 55 -4.33 3.00 38.44
CA LYS A 55 -5.69 2.41 38.39
C LYS A 55 -6.83 3.33 38.84
N THR A 56 -6.51 4.44 39.51
CA THR A 56 -7.48 5.46 39.89
C THR A 56 -7.68 6.49 38.79
N CYS A 57 -6.72 6.60 37.87
CA CYS A 57 -6.77 7.54 36.75
C CYS A 57 -7.86 7.12 35.76
N LYS A 58 -8.92 7.90 35.63
CA LYS A 58 -9.89 7.74 34.52
C LYS A 58 -9.34 8.26 33.20
N ILE A 59 -8.65 9.38 33.27
CA ILE A 59 -7.92 9.96 32.14
C ILE A 59 -6.45 9.93 32.52
N PHE A 60 -5.64 9.30 31.68
CA PHE A 60 -4.19 9.29 31.80
C PHE A 60 -3.57 10.07 30.64
N LYS A 61 -2.59 10.94 30.92
CA LYS A 61 -1.90 11.75 29.92
C LYS A 61 -0.40 11.42 29.91
N GLY A 62 0.11 11.13 28.72
CA GLY A 62 1.48 10.69 28.50
C GLY A 62 1.53 9.29 27.89
N THR A 63 2.73 8.87 27.52
CA THR A 63 2.97 7.57 26.88
C THR A 63 3.14 6.47 27.92
N ILE A 64 2.41 5.37 27.77
CA ILE A 64 2.58 4.13 28.53
C ILE A 64 3.46 3.20 27.69
N ASP A 65 4.65 2.88 28.18
CA ASP A 65 5.67 2.07 27.50
C ASP A 65 5.92 0.77 28.28
N ILE A 66 5.58 -0.37 27.66
CA ILE A 66 5.72 -1.72 28.20
C ILE A 66 6.77 -2.43 27.36
N ASP A 67 7.97 -2.57 27.90
CA ASP A 67 9.13 -3.05 27.14
C ASP A 67 10.04 -3.93 28.01
N HIS A 68 10.45 -5.07 27.47
CA HIS A 68 11.33 -6.07 28.12
C HIS A 68 10.88 -6.51 29.53
N ILE A 69 9.58 -6.72 29.74
CA ILE A 69 9.04 -7.21 31.02
C ILE A 69 9.07 -8.75 31.11
N THR A 70 9.10 -9.28 32.33
CA THR A 70 9.07 -10.72 32.64
C THR A 70 7.71 -11.22 33.14
N ALA A 71 6.70 -10.34 33.19
CA ALA A 71 5.35 -10.73 33.61
C ALA A 71 4.66 -11.49 32.47
N THR A 72 3.98 -12.58 32.80
CA THR A 72 3.24 -13.36 31.80
C THR A 72 1.89 -12.73 31.46
N GLN A 73 1.39 -11.85 32.33
CA GLN A 73 0.09 -11.20 32.20
C GLN A 73 0.18 -9.77 32.71
N LEU A 74 -0.45 -8.85 31.99
CA LEU A 74 -0.62 -7.46 32.41
C LEU A 74 -2.07 -7.00 32.22
N ARG A 75 -2.54 -6.17 33.15
CA ARG A 75 -3.89 -5.61 33.13
C ARG A 75 -3.87 -4.15 33.55
N MET A 76 -4.33 -3.27 32.66
CA MET A 76 -4.46 -1.84 32.91
C MET A 76 -5.89 -1.51 33.34
N GLU A 77 -6.13 -1.46 34.64
CA GLU A 77 -7.43 -1.09 35.20
C GLU A 77 -7.59 0.44 35.35
N GLY A 78 -8.83 0.91 35.43
CA GLY A 78 -9.12 2.32 35.75
C GLY A 78 -9.12 3.26 34.57
N VAL A 79 -8.10 3.19 33.71
CA VAL A 79 -7.90 4.11 32.59
C VAL A 79 -8.97 3.90 31.53
N GLU A 80 -9.77 4.95 31.29
CA GLU A 80 -10.83 5.01 30.29
C GLU A 80 -10.40 5.79 29.04
N GLN A 81 -9.62 6.86 29.22
CA GLN A 81 -9.02 7.62 28.12
C GLN A 81 -7.50 7.75 28.33
N LEU A 82 -6.75 7.48 27.27
CA LEU A 82 -5.32 7.73 27.19
C LEU A 82 -5.04 8.91 26.24
N ILE A 83 -4.59 10.03 26.79
CA ILE A 83 -4.08 11.18 26.03
C ILE A 83 -2.58 10.96 25.80
N GLY A 84 -2.26 10.12 24.82
CA GLY A 84 -0.90 9.68 24.53
C GLY A 84 -0.89 8.34 23.81
N ASP A 85 0.24 7.64 23.89
CA ASP A 85 0.44 6.35 23.25
C ASP A 85 0.48 5.21 24.26
N LEU A 86 -0.05 4.05 23.88
CA LEU A 86 0.19 2.76 24.53
C LEU A 86 1.14 1.96 23.62
N ILE A 87 2.36 1.74 24.08
CA ILE A 87 3.41 1.05 23.33
C ILE A 87 3.80 -0.21 24.08
N MET A 88 3.75 -1.34 23.40
CA MET A 88 4.19 -2.64 23.88
C MET A 88 5.18 -3.20 22.87
N ASN A 89 6.41 -3.49 23.31
CA ASN A 89 7.44 -4.01 22.42
C ASN A 89 8.25 -5.14 23.08
N GLY A 90 8.51 -6.22 22.36
CA GLY A 90 9.58 -7.16 22.72
C GLY A 90 9.41 -7.90 24.04
N ASN A 91 8.18 -8.05 24.55
CA ASN A 91 7.94 -8.71 25.83
C ASN A 91 7.79 -10.22 25.63
N VAL A 92 8.92 -10.92 25.65
CA VAL A 92 9.03 -12.34 25.26
C VAL A 92 8.25 -13.31 26.15
N ASP A 93 7.98 -12.94 27.40
CA ASP A 93 7.24 -13.78 28.36
C ASP A 93 5.75 -13.40 28.44
N LEU A 94 5.33 -12.29 27.82
CA LEU A 94 3.97 -11.77 27.96
C LEU A 94 2.99 -12.57 27.08
N GLU A 95 2.09 -13.30 27.72
CA GLU A 95 1.06 -14.11 27.07
C GLU A 95 -0.26 -13.36 26.89
N ARG A 96 -0.59 -12.44 27.82
CA ARG A 96 -1.88 -11.74 27.86
C ARG A 96 -1.75 -10.28 28.29
N PHE A 97 -2.43 -9.39 27.56
CA PHE A 97 -2.64 -8.00 27.98
C PHE A 97 -4.13 -7.64 27.93
N SER A 98 -4.62 -6.89 28.92
CA SER A 98 -5.99 -6.37 28.88
C SER A 98 -6.09 -4.94 29.40
N ALA A 99 -6.88 -4.13 28.71
CA ALA A 99 -7.27 -2.78 29.14
C ALA A 99 -8.82 -2.70 29.17
N PRO A 100 -9.46 -3.27 30.20
CA PRO A 100 -10.91 -3.50 30.26
C PRO A 100 -11.77 -2.23 30.13
N GLU A 101 -11.27 -1.10 30.63
CA GLU A 101 -12.03 0.14 30.70
C GLU A 101 -11.65 1.15 29.63
N LEU A 102 -10.59 0.87 28.87
CA LEU A 102 -10.03 1.78 27.87
C LEU A 102 -11.00 1.91 26.70
N GLN A 103 -11.54 3.11 26.55
CA GLN A 103 -12.51 3.50 25.53
C GLN A 103 -11.85 4.28 24.39
N LYS A 104 -10.86 5.11 24.73
CA LYS A 104 -10.24 6.04 23.78
C LYS A 104 -8.74 6.16 23.99
N VAL A 105 -8.00 6.21 22.87
CA VAL A 105 -6.57 6.57 22.83
C VAL A 105 -6.39 7.70 21.83
N ASP A 106 -5.98 8.88 22.28
CA ASP A 106 -5.79 10.04 21.40
C ASP A 106 -4.56 9.87 20.49
N GLY A 107 -3.60 9.02 20.88
CA GLY A 107 -2.44 8.65 20.10
C GLY A 107 -2.51 7.21 19.57
N SER A 108 -1.41 6.48 19.73
CA SER A 108 -1.19 5.18 19.12
C SER A 108 -1.35 4.05 20.12
N ILE A 109 -2.03 2.98 19.72
CA ILE A 109 -1.87 1.65 20.32
C ILE A 109 -0.92 0.87 19.41
N LYS A 110 0.26 0.54 19.93
CA LYS A 110 1.32 -0.14 19.17
C LYS A 110 1.77 -1.39 19.93
N ILE A 111 1.57 -2.57 19.36
CA ILE A 111 1.91 -3.86 19.96
C ILE A 111 2.75 -4.64 18.97
N GLU A 112 4.04 -4.78 19.26
CA GLU A 112 5.01 -5.37 18.33
C GLU A 112 5.97 -6.35 18.97
N ASN A 113 6.37 -7.35 18.20
CA ASN A 113 7.44 -8.30 18.54
C ASN A 113 7.13 -9.12 19.81
N HIS A 114 5.97 -9.77 19.85
CA HIS A 114 5.61 -10.69 20.93
C HIS A 114 5.38 -12.11 20.39
N THR A 115 6.32 -13.00 20.66
CA THR A 115 6.33 -14.36 20.10
C THR A 115 5.25 -15.27 20.69
N ILE A 116 4.80 -15.02 21.93
CA ILE A 116 3.83 -15.87 22.66
C ILE A 116 2.56 -15.13 23.11
N LEU A 117 2.43 -13.84 22.81
CA LEU A 117 1.24 -13.05 23.16
C LEU A 117 0.02 -13.59 22.40
N ASN A 118 -0.80 -14.36 23.09
CA ASN A 118 -1.95 -15.05 22.50
C ASN A 118 -3.25 -14.26 22.63
N LYS A 119 -3.31 -13.30 23.56
CA LYS A 119 -4.54 -12.53 23.82
C LYS A 119 -4.25 -11.08 24.17
N VAL A 120 -4.90 -10.18 23.44
CA VAL A 120 -4.94 -8.73 23.73
C VAL A 120 -6.40 -8.31 23.77
N GLU A 121 -6.83 -7.65 24.84
CA GLU A 121 -8.24 -7.31 25.05
C GLU A 121 -8.48 -5.82 25.26
N PHE A 122 -9.31 -5.25 24.39
CA PHE A 122 -9.79 -3.87 24.44
C PHE A 122 -11.33 -3.83 24.36
N PRO A 123 -12.06 -4.38 25.36
CA PRO A 123 -13.49 -4.64 25.23
C PRO A 123 -14.35 -3.38 25.04
N LYS A 124 -13.87 -2.22 25.52
CA LYS A 124 -14.58 -0.93 25.43
C LYS A 124 -14.00 0.05 24.41
N LEU A 125 -12.93 -0.31 23.71
CA LEU A 125 -12.24 0.61 22.81
C LEU A 125 -13.10 0.91 21.58
N THR A 126 -13.34 2.20 21.36
CA THR A 126 -14.10 2.72 20.21
C THR A 126 -13.29 3.70 19.37
N GLU A 127 -12.27 4.33 19.94
CA GLU A 127 -11.47 5.36 19.28
C GLU A 127 -9.97 5.19 19.52
N ALA A 128 -9.17 5.25 18.46
CA ALA A 128 -7.71 5.35 18.51
C ALA A 128 -7.21 6.23 17.35
N GLN A 129 -6.13 7.01 17.47
CA GLN A 129 -5.57 7.66 16.28
C GLN A 129 -4.86 6.64 15.39
N THR A 130 -4.00 5.81 15.98
CA THR A 130 -3.31 4.71 15.29
C THR A 130 -3.51 3.40 16.06
N PHE A 131 -3.75 2.31 15.34
CA PHE A 131 -3.75 0.96 15.88
C PHE A 131 -2.80 0.08 15.05
N SER A 132 -1.72 -0.40 15.67
CA SER A 132 -0.66 -1.18 15.02
C SER A 132 -0.38 -2.46 15.78
N MET A 133 -0.50 -3.59 15.09
CA MET A 133 -0.11 -4.92 15.56
C MET A 133 0.86 -5.53 14.54
N ALA A 134 2.08 -5.84 14.95
CA ALA A 134 3.07 -6.42 14.05
C ALA A 134 3.90 -7.53 14.74
N VAL A 135 4.16 -8.62 14.02
CA VAL A 135 5.01 -9.73 14.50
C VAL A 135 4.42 -10.34 15.78
N LEU A 136 3.21 -10.90 15.65
CA LEU A 136 2.43 -11.51 16.74
C LEU A 136 2.00 -12.94 16.35
N PRO A 137 2.96 -13.88 16.19
CA PRO A 137 2.71 -15.20 15.62
C PRO A 137 1.84 -16.12 16.49
N ALA A 138 1.60 -15.75 17.76
CA ALA A 138 0.71 -16.48 18.67
C ALA A 138 -0.67 -15.84 18.84
N LEU A 139 -0.91 -14.62 18.32
CA LEU A 139 -2.16 -13.89 18.57
C LEU A 139 -3.33 -14.50 17.79
N GLU A 140 -4.29 -15.08 18.49
CA GLU A 140 -5.38 -15.84 17.85
C GLU A 140 -6.65 -15.01 17.59
N VAL A 141 -6.82 -13.90 18.31
CA VAL A 141 -8.04 -13.09 18.27
C VAL A 141 -7.68 -11.61 18.25
N ILE A 142 -8.25 -10.89 17.28
CA ILE A 142 -8.28 -9.43 17.26
C ILE A 142 -9.75 -9.04 17.18
N ASN A 143 -10.28 -8.45 18.24
CA ASN A 143 -11.67 -8.00 18.27
C ASN A 143 -11.87 -6.70 19.04
N PHE A 144 -12.91 -5.98 18.65
CA PHE A 144 -13.36 -4.75 19.29
C PHE A 144 -14.85 -4.91 19.65
N PRO A 145 -15.19 -5.50 20.81
CA PRO A 145 -16.58 -5.76 21.20
C PRO A 145 -17.49 -4.51 21.21
N ALA A 146 -16.98 -3.36 21.66
CA ALA A 146 -17.71 -2.08 21.59
C ALA A 146 -17.77 -1.48 20.17
N GLY A 147 -16.97 -2.01 19.24
CA GLY A 147 -16.80 -1.51 17.89
C GLY A 147 -15.79 -0.37 17.81
N LEU A 148 -14.68 -0.59 17.10
CA LEU A 148 -13.71 0.45 16.79
C LEU A 148 -14.27 1.33 15.66
N THR A 149 -14.88 2.47 16.02
CA THR A 149 -15.60 3.35 15.10
C THR A 149 -14.75 4.52 14.60
N LYS A 150 -13.66 4.86 15.29
CA LYS A 150 -12.70 5.86 14.81
C LYS A 150 -11.29 5.33 14.91
N VAL A 151 -10.66 5.19 13.76
CA VAL A 151 -9.23 4.92 13.65
C VAL A 151 -8.71 5.56 12.37
N ASN A 152 -7.67 6.39 12.49
CA ASN A 152 -7.10 7.05 11.32
C ASN A 152 -6.03 6.19 10.63
N SER A 153 -5.28 5.37 11.37
CA SER A 153 -4.32 4.43 10.79
C SER A 153 -4.45 3.06 11.42
N MET A 154 -4.62 2.03 10.59
CA MET A 154 -4.72 0.63 11.00
C MET A 154 -3.63 -0.19 10.31
N ARG A 155 -2.77 -0.84 11.10
CA ARG A 155 -1.75 -1.79 10.61
C ARG A 155 -1.89 -3.12 11.34
N ILE A 156 -2.09 -4.21 10.59
CA ILE A 156 -2.01 -5.57 11.10
C ILE A 156 -1.04 -6.35 10.22
N GLU A 157 0.03 -6.85 10.82
CA GLU A 157 1.11 -7.51 10.13
C GLU A 157 1.60 -8.76 10.85
N ASP A 158 1.82 -9.84 10.11
CA ASP A 158 2.40 -11.09 10.62
C ASP A 158 1.74 -11.56 11.93
N THR A 159 0.42 -11.67 11.89
CA THR A 159 -0.39 -12.17 13.01
C THR A 159 -1.03 -13.52 12.66
N ARG A 160 -1.32 -14.32 13.69
CA ARG A 160 -2.03 -15.61 13.55
C ARG A 160 -3.54 -15.48 13.51
N ALA A 161 -4.09 -14.30 13.82
CA ALA A 161 -5.52 -14.10 13.93
C ALA A 161 -6.19 -14.36 12.57
N PRO A 162 -7.21 -15.24 12.50
CA PRO A 162 -7.83 -15.60 11.23
C PRO A 162 -8.79 -14.53 10.69
N LYS A 163 -9.15 -13.55 11.52
CA LYS A 163 -10.05 -12.45 11.21
C LYS A 163 -9.91 -11.32 12.22
N VAL A 164 -10.52 -10.19 11.91
CA VAL A 164 -10.70 -9.04 12.82
C VAL A 164 -12.19 -8.77 12.98
N ASP A 165 -12.68 -8.76 14.22
CA ASP A 165 -14.09 -8.49 14.52
C ASP A 165 -14.27 -7.08 15.10
N GLY A 166 -15.36 -6.39 14.74
CA GLY A 166 -15.72 -5.10 15.35
C GLY A 166 -14.98 -3.88 14.78
N PHE A 167 -14.30 -4.01 13.63
CA PHE A 167 -13.78 -2.88 12.87
C PHE A 167 -14.93 -2.13 12.18
N ARG A 168 -15.21 -0.89 12.59
CA ARG A 168 -16.37 -0.10 12.14
C ARG A 168 -16.10 1.38 11.78
N PRO A 169 -14.90 1.80 11.32
CA PRO A 169 -14.73 3.18 10.88
C PRO A 169 -15.45 3.45 9.56
N GLU A 170 -16.02 4.65 9.40
CA GLU A 170 -16.57 5.08 8.11
C GLU A 170 -15.51 5.71 7.19
N THR A 171 -14.50 6.34 7.79
CA THR A 171 -13.37 6.96 7.08
C THR A 171 -12.09 6.56 7.78
N ILE A 172 -11.06 6.25 6.99
CA ILE A 172 -9.72 5.96 7.51
C ILE A 172 -8.66 6.71 6.69
N GLY A 173 -7.58 7.10 7.35
CA GLY A 173 -6.38 7.65 6.74
C GLY A 173 -5.64 6.57 5.97
N SER A 174 -5.05 5.60 6.68
CA SER A 174 -4.28 4.51 6.08
C SER A 174 -4.69 3.14 6.61
N PHE A 175 -4.69 2.15 5.72
CA PHE A 175 -4.99 0.77 6.06
C PHE A 175 -3.93 -0.17 5.50
N THR A 176 -3.29 -0.95 6.37
CA THR A 176 -2.28 -1.94 5.99
C THR A 176 -2.63 -3.29 6.61
N LEU A 177 -2.81 -4.29 5.75
CA LEU A 177 -2.94 -5.69 6.12
C LEU A 177 -1.90 -6.50 5.36
N LEU A 178 -0.83 -6.90 6.05
CA LEU A 178 0.37 -7.45 5.43
C LEU A 178 0.76 -8.80 6.03
N SER A 179 1.05 -9.79 5.20
CA SER A 179 1.70 -11.04 5.63
C SER A 179 0.94 -11.83 6.71
N ASN A 180 -0.37 -11.66 6.84
CA ASN A 180 -1.19 -12.43 7.77
C ASN A 180 -1.61 -13.75 7.14
N ASN A 181 -0.69 -14.71 7.13
CA ASN A 181 -0.84 -16.00 6.46
C ASN A 181 -2.05 -16.84 6.93
N TYR A 182 -2.61 -16.53 8.10
CA TYR A 182 -3.78 -17.21 8.65
C TYR A 182 -5.09 -16.44 8.47
N MET A 183 -5.03 -15.17 8.03
CA MET A 183 -6.21 -14.32 7.91
C MET A 183 -7.07 -14.71 6.71
N LYS A 184 -8.25 -15.26 6.98
CA LYS A 184 -9.17 -15.76 5.95
C LYS A 184 -10.18 -14.73 5.50
N SER A 185 -10.51 -13.77 6.36
CA SER A 185 -11.44 -12.70 6.01
C SER A 185 -11.10 -11.42 6.77
N PHE A 186 -11.41 -10.29 6.13
CA PHE A 186 -11.43 -8.99 6.78
C PHE A 186 -12.70 -8.26 6.34
N ASP A 187 -13.53 -7.87 7.30
CA ASP A 187 -14.75 -7.09 7.05
C ASP A 187 -14.40 -5.61 7.01
N PHE A 188 -14.38 -5.04 5.81
CA PHE A 188 -14.13 -3.62 5.54
C PHE A 188 -15.43 -2.90 5.12
N ASN A 189 -16.59 -3.52 5.35
CA ASN A 189 -17.87 -3.06 4.82
C ASN A 189 -18.39 -1.78 5.46
N SER A 190 -17.84 -1.36 6.60
CA SER A 190 -18.19 -0.09 7.25
C SER A 190 -17.51 1.13 6.60
N VAL A 191 -16.38 0.90 5.94
CA VAL A 191 -15.54 1.97 5.41
C VAL A 191 -16.12 2.48 4.10
N LYS A 192 -16.31 3.80 4.03
CA LYS A 192 -16.79 4.53 2.85
C LYS A 192 -15.65 5.21 2.11
N GLU A 193 -14.63 5.65 2.84
CA GLU A 193 -13.48 6.36 2.25
C GLU A 193 -12.15 5.99 2.91
N VAL A 194 -11.14 5.72 2.07
CA VAL A 194 -9.72 5.69 2.47
C VAL A 194 -9.02 6.91 1.88
N THR A 195 -8.59 7.83 2.74
CA THR A 195 -8.01 9.12 2.31
C THR A 195 -6.51 9.04 2.02
N GLY A 196 -5.85 7.98 2.46
CA GLY A 196 -4.44 7.67 2.28
C GLY A 196 -4.25 6.30 1.61
N ASP A 197 -3.23 5.57 2.05
CA ASP A 197 -2.80 4.35 1.38
C ASP A 197 -3.56 3.13 1.90
N MET A 198 -4.00 2.27 0.99
CA MET A 198 -4.61 0.99 1.30
C MET A 198 -3.74 -0.17 0.75
N LEU A 199 -3.14 -0.94 1.64
CA LEU A 199 -2.25 -2.05 1.28
C LEU A 199 -2.83 -3.35 1.84
N VAL A 200 -3.19 -4.28 0.96
CA VAL A 200 -3.64 -5.63 1.35
C VAL A 200 -2.77 -6.64 0.63
N LEU A 201 -1.71 -7.10 1.31
CA LEU A 201 -0.57 -7.74 0.65
C LEU A 201 -0.17 -9.04 1.36
N GLY A 202 -0.01 -10.12 0.58
CA GLY A 202 0.67 -11.32 1.06
C GLY A 202 -0.02 -12.03 2.23
N ASN A 203 -1.33 -11.88 2.38
CA ASN A 203 -2.12 -12.56 3.41
C ASN A 203 -2.43 -14.01 2.99
N ASN A 204 -3.41 -14.66 3.63
CA ASN A 204 -3.81 -16.01 3.24
C ASN A 204 -4.29 -16.04 1.77
N LYS A 205 -3.81 -17.01 0.99
CA LYS A 205 -4.22 -17.20 -0.43
C LYS A 205 -5.72 -17.45 -0.65
N LEU A 206 -6.47 -17.80 0.40
CA LEU A 206 -7.92 -18.00 0.39
C LEU A 206 -8.65 -16.79 0.99
N MET A 207 -7.95 -15.68 1.22
CA MET A 207 -8.52 -14.53 1.89
C MET A 207 -9.59 -13.87 1.02
N THR A 208 -10.76 -13.65 1.61
CA THR A 208 -11.81 -12.78 1.08
C THR A 208 -11.69 -11.39 1.70
N PHE A 209 -11.72 -10.35 0.86
CA PHE A 209 -11.72 -8.96 1.30
C PHE A 209 -13.01 -8.28 0.83
N GLU A 210 -13.88 -7.94 1.77
CA GLU A 210 -15.21 -7.36 1.48
C GLU A 210 -15.25 -5.89 1.86
N ALA A 211 -15.45 -5.01 0.88
CA ALA A 211 -15.49 -3.56 1.03
C ALA A 211 -16.73 -2.97 0.33
N ASN A 212 -17.91 -3.46 0.73
CA ASN A 212 -19.18 -3.20 0.05
C ASN A 212 -19.62 -1.74 0.02
N GLN A 213 -19.21 -0.93 1.00
CA GLN A 213 -19.57 0.49 1.10
C GLN A 213 -18.45 1.44 0.65
N LEU A 214 -17.29 0.90 0.26
CA LEU A 214 -16.12 1.70 -0.09
C LEU A 214 -16.38 2.43 -1.41
N ALA A 215 -16.57 3.74 -1.32
CA ALA A 215 -16.93 4.60 -2.45
C ALA A 215 -15.72 5.35 -3.02
N SER A 216 -14.74 5.67 -2.19
CA SER A 216 -13.55 6.46 -2.55
C SER A 216 -12.28 5.91 -1.91
N ILE A 217 -11.22 5.82 -2.71
CA ILE A 217 -9.86 5.54 -2.23
C ILE A 217 -8.90 6.56 -2.79
N LYS A 218 -7.87 6.93 -2.02
CA LYS A 218 -6.74 7.66 -2.61
C LYS A 218 -5.88 6.72 -3.45
N MET A 219 -5.34 5.66 -2.85
CA MET A 219 -4.59 4.64 -3.58
C MET A 219 -4.75 3.27 -2.94
N ALA A 220 -4.65 2.20 -3.74
CA ALA A 220 -4.67 0.85 -3.22
C ALA A 220 -3.80 -0.14 -3.99
N THR A 221 -3.18 -1.06 -3.25
CA THR A 221 -2.46 -2.21 -3.79
C THR A 221 -2.98 -3.49 -3.16
N PHE A 222 -3.38 -4.43 -4.03
CA PHE A 222 -3.91 -5.73 -3.66
C PHE A 222 -3.01 -6.84 -4.19
N LEU A 223 -2.49 -7.68 -3.28
CA LEU A 223 -1.58 -8.77 -3.61
C LEU A 223 -1.91 -10.06 -2.86
N ASN A 224 -1.95 -11.18 -3.60
CA ASN A 224 -2.25 -12.53 -3.12
C ASN A 224 -3.63 -12.71 -2.46
N LEU A 225 -4.67 -12.09 -3.03
CA LEU A 225 -6.06 -12.27 -2.58
C LEU A 225 -6.81 -13.33 -3.38
N ALA A 226 -7.72 -14.05 -2.72
CA ALA A 226 -8.63 -14.97 -3.38
C ALA A 226 -9.81 -14.26 -4.04
N GLN A 227 -10.34 -13.28 -3.31
CA GLN A 227 -11.50 -12.50 -3.72
C GLN A 227 -11.39 -11.09 -3.13
N ILE A 228 -11.76 -10.11 -3.95
CA ILE A 228 -11.97 -8.74 -3.52
C ILE A 228 -13.27 -8.23 -4.13
N ASP A 229 -14.11 -7.61 -3.32
CA ASP A 229 -15.35 -6.96 -3.78
C ASP A 229 -15.42 -5.51 -3.29
N MET A 230 -15.63 -4.59 -4.24
CA MET A 230 -15.72 -3.14 -4.03
C MET A 230 -16.81 -2.55 -4.95
N PRO A 231 -18.08 -3.00 -4.84
CA PRO A 231 -19.14 -2.70 -5.80
C PRO A 231 -19.68 -1.26 -5.67
N ALA A 232 -19.27 -0.53 -4.64
CA ALA A 232 -19.59 0.88 -4.43
C ALA A 232 -18.50 1.83 -4.93
N LEU A 233 -17.32 1.33 -5.31
CA LEU A 233 -16.17 2.17 -5.63
C LEU A 233 -16.43 2.99 -6.90
N THR A 234 -16.42 4.31 -6.76
CA THR A 234 -16.63 5.27 -7.86
C THR A 234 -15.40 6.10 -8.15
N ASP A 235 -14.59 6.40 -7.13
CA ASP A 235 -13.47 7.34 -7.23
C ASP A 235 -12.15 6.73 -6.73
N VAL A 236 -11.11 6.87 -7.54
CA VAL A 236 -9.73 6.50 -7.21
C VAL A 236 -8.87 7.73 -7.46
N LYS A 237 -8.37 8.38 -6.41
CA LYS A 237 -7.68 9.69 -6.55
C LYS A 237 -6.24 9.57 -7.09
N SER A 238 -5.63 8.40 -7.01
CA SER A 238 -4.25 8.12 -7.43
C SER A 238 -4.16 6.69 -7.99
N ASP A 239 -3.24 5.86 -7.49
CA ASP A 239 -2.90 4.58 -8.11
C ASP A 239 -3.79 3.43 -7.61
N LEU A 240 -4.11 2.51 -8.53
CA LEU A 240 -4.84 1.28 -8.21
C LEU A 240 -4.15 0.08 -8.85
N SER A 241 -3.75 -0.87 -8.02
CA SER A 241 -2.87 -1.97 -8.43
C SER A 241 -3.36 -3.33 -7.94
N PHE A 242 -3.45 -4.30 -8.86
CA PHE A 242 -3.81 -5.70 -8.59
C PHE A 242 -2.70 -6.62 -9.07
N HIS A 243 -2.03 -7.28 -8.15
CA HIS A 243 -0.88 -8.14 -8.41
C HIS A 243 -1.08 -9.55 -7.86
N GLU A 244 -0.79 -10.58 -8.65
CA GLU A 244 -0.67 -11.97 -8.13
C GLU A 244 -1.91 -12.45 -7.36
N ASN A 245 -3.10 -11.95 -7.71
CA ASN A 245 -4.34 -12.40 -7.09
C ASN A 245 -4.91 -13.61 -7.83
N GLU A 246 -5.72 -14.38 -7.12
CA GLU A 246 -6.39 -15.58 -7.61
C GLU A 246 -7.79 -15.27 -8.20
N LEU A 247 -8.05 -13.98 -8.50
CA LEU A 247 -9.31 -13.50 -9.05
C LEU A 247 -9.59 -14.12 -10.41
N THR A 248 -10.83 -14.56 -10.63
CA THR A 248 -11.31 -14.93 -11.97
C THR A 248 -11.94 -13.76 -12.71
N VAL A 249 -12.56 -12.85 -11.97
CA VAL A 249 -13.19 -11.63 -12.49
C VAL A 249 -12.76 -10.44 -11.63
N LEU A 250 -12.41 -9.34 -12.27
CA LEU A 250 -12.22 -8.04 -11.62
C LEU A 250 -13.30 -7.07 -12.13
N ASN A 251 -14.31 -6.81 -11.30
CA ASN A 251 -15.40 -5.90 -11.62
C ASN A 251 -15.32 -4.63 -10.75
N LEU A 252 -15.17 -3.48 -11.41
CA LEU A 252 -15.22 -2.14 -10.84
C LEU A 252 -16.09 -1.24 -11.74
N ASP A 253 -17.28 -1.71 -12.07
CA ASP A 253 -18.19 -1.10 -13.05
C ASP A 253 -18.62 0.33 -12.74
N LYS A 254 -18.50 0.77 -11.48
CA LYS A 254 -18.86 2.12 -11.03
C LYS A 254 -17.69 3.10 -10.99
N VAL A 255 -16.44 2.65 -11.13
CA VAL A 255 -15.29 3.55 -11.14
C VAL A 255 -15.39 4.43 -12.38
N GLU A 256 -15.41 5.75 -12.19
CA GLU A 256 -15.53 6.73 -13.28
C GLU A 256 -14.16 7.27 -13.69
N THR A 257 -13.28 7.48 -12.71
CA THR A 257 -11.93 8.03 -12.91
C THR A 257 -10.88 7.36 -12.03
N ILE A 258 -9.68 7.23 -12.58
CA ILE A 258 -8.47 6.87 -11.84
C ILE A 258 -7.47 8.02 -12.00
N GLY A 259 -7.18 8.73 -10.91
CA GLY A 259 -6.31 9.91 -10.90
C GLY A 259 -4.81 9.60 -11.07
N GLY A 260 -4.44 8.33 -11.02
CA GLY A 260 -3.06 7.86 -11.19
C GLY A 260 -2.96 6.67 -12.14
N THR A 261 -2.00 5.79 -11.87
CA THR A 261 -1.73 4.61 -12.69
C THR A 261 -2.63 3.44 -12.27
N MET A 262 -3.21 2.79 -13.27
CA MET A 262 -3.94 1.54 -13.11
C MET A 262 -3.07 0.37 -13.54
N THR A 263 -2.82 -0.58 -12.63
CA THR A 263 -2.01 -1.77 -12.89
C THR A 263 -2.79 -3.05 -12.61
N ILE A 264 -2.83 -3.96 -13.58
CA ILE A 264 -3.33 -5.34 -13.41
C ILE A 264 -2.26 -6.29 -13.89
N ALA A 265 -1.58 -6.99 -12.98
CA ALA A 265 -0.46 -7.85 -13.33
C ALA A 265 -0.42 -9.19 -12.61
N ASN A 266 0.07 -10.23 -13.29
CA ASN A 266 0.29 -11.56 -12.71
C ASN A 266 -0.96 -12.24 -12.12
N ASN A 267 -2.18 -11.80 -12.47
CA ASN A 267 -3.41 -12.44 -12.01
C ASN A 267 -3.73 -13.61 -12.96
N ASN A 268 -3.02 -14.73 -12.81
CA ASN A 268 -3.05 -15.85 -13.76
C ASN A 268 -4.42 -16.52 -13.93
N LYS A 269 -5.35 -16.30 -12.99
CA LYS A 269 -6.72 -16.82 -13.05
C LYS A 269 -7.73 -15.85 -13.65
N LEU A 270 -7.32 -14.60 -13.89
CA LEU A 270 -8.21 -13.55 -14.35
C LEU A 270 -8.62 -13.81 -15.79
N THR A 271 -9.91 -14.02 -16.02
CA THR A 271 -10.50 -14.23 -17.35
C THR A 271 -11.24 -13.00 -17.85
N GLU A 272 -11.70 -12.14 -16.94
CA GLU A 272 -12.53 -10.98 -17.26
C GLU A 272 -12.20 -9.77 -16.38
N THR A 273 -12.22 -8.59 -17.00
CA THR A 273 -12.20 -7.29 -16.33
C THR A 273 -13.45 -6.50 -16.74
N SER A 274 -14.09 -5.78 -15.82
CA SER A 274 -15.26 -4.93 -16.09
C SER A 274 -15.12 -3.56 -15.43
N PHE A 275 -15.12 -2.52 -16.25
CA PHE A 275 -14.98 -1.10 -15.90
C PHE A 275 -15.96 -0.27 -16.72
N LYS A 276 -17.26 -0.61 -16.68
CA LYS A 276 -18.29 -0.04 -17.56
C LYS A 276 -18.46 1.48 -17.49
N SER A 277 -18.06 2.11 -16.39
CA SER A 277 -18.17 3.56 -16.19
C SER A 277 -16.85 4.31 -16.32
N LEU A 278 -15.71 3.61 -16.42
CA LEU A 278 -14.40 4.25 -16.41
C LEU A 278 -14.22 5.06 -17.69
N ALA A 279 -14.15 6.38 -17.53
CA ALA A 279 -14.01 7.33 -18.63
C ALA A 279 -12.56 7.81 -18.80
N ARG A 280 -11.80 7.90 -17.70
CA ARG A 280 -10.47 8.51 -17.71
C ARG A 280 -9.49 7.88 -16.73
N ILE A 281 -8.25 7.74 -17.18
CA ILE A 281 -7.08 7.42 -16.36
C ILE A 281 -6.07 8.57 -16.52
N ASP A 282 -5.77 9.30 -15.44
CA ASP A 282 -4.85 10.45 -15.46
C ASP A 282 -3.37 10.00 -15.43
N GLY A 283 -3.09 8.74 -15.06
CA GLY A 283 -1.79 8.10 -15.17
C GLY A 283 -1.70 7.08 -16.32
N ALA A 284 -0.88 6.05 -16.12
CA ALA A 284 -0.71 4.97 -17.10
C ALA A 284 -1.76 3.88 -16.95
N LEU A 285 -2.02 3.14 -18.04
CA LEU A 285 -2.74 1.86 -18.00
C LEU A 285 -1.72 0.75 -18.28
N SER A 286 -1.52 -0.15 -17.32
CA SER A 286 -0.62 -1.28 -17.46
C SER A 286 -1.32 -2.60 -17.15
N ILE A 287 -1.45 -3.45 -18.16
CA ILE A 287 -2.05 -4.79 -18.02
C ILE A 287 -1.04 -5.80 -18.54
N GLY A 288 -0.48 -6.61 -17.64
CA GLY A 288 0.67 -7.46 -17.93
C GLY A 288 0.56 -8.86 -17.34
N ASN A 289 0.90 -9.89 -18.11
CA ASN A 289 1.07 -11.25 -17.59
C ASN A 289 -0.17 -11.81 -16.84
N ASN A 290 -1.36 -11.55 -17.35
CA ASN A 290 -2.59 -12.20 -16.88
C ASN A 290 -2.93 -13.33 -17.85
N THR A 291 -2.37 -14.52 -17.61
CA THR A 291 -2.27 -15.61 -18.60
C THR A 291 -3.60 -16.13 -19.13
N GLN A 292 -4.69 -16.03 -18.36
CA GLN A 292 -6.05 -16.42 -18.79
C GLN A 292 -6.91 -15.26 -19.33
N LEU A 293 -6.40 -14.02 -19.30
CA LEU A 293 -7.13 -12.85 -19.79
C LEU A 293 -6.96 -12.78 -21.31
N THR A 294 -7.97 -13.27 -22.03
CA THR A 294 -7.92 -13.41 -23.50
C THR A 294 -8.50 -12.20 -24.24
N SER A 295 -9.08 -11.22 -23.54
CA SER A 295 -9.68 -10.02 -24.11
C SER A 295 -9.35 -8.77 -23.30
N ILE A 296 -9.07 -7.67 -23.99
CA ILE A 296 -8.94 -6.32 -23.42
C ILE A 296 -10.13 -5.50 -23.94
N ASP A 297 -11.31 -5.73 -23.37
CA ASP A 297 -12.60 -5.14 -23.78
C ASP A 297 -13.45 -4.60 -22.62
N GLY A 298 -12.97 -4.75 -21.38
CA GLY A 298 -13.66 -4.35 -20.15
C GLY A 298 -13.89 -2.84 -19.97
N PHE A 299 -13.46 -2.01 -20.92
CA PHE A 299 -13.39 -0.54 -20.78
C PHE A 299 -14.21 0.18 -21.86
N PRO A 300 -15.53 -0.05 -21.96
CA PRO A 300 -16.34 0.43 -23.09
C PRO A 300 -16.50 1.96 -23.14
N LYS A 301 -16.25 2.67 -22.03
CA LYS A 301 -16.37 4.13 -21.92
C LYS A 301 -15.03 4.87 -21.80
N LEU A 302 -13.90 4.18 -21.81
CA LEU A 302 -12.59 4.79 -21.60
C LEU A 302 -12.22 5.65 -22.81
N THR A 303 -12.26 6.98 -22.65
CA THR A 303 -11.97 7.95 -23.70
C THR A 303 -10.55 8.50 -23.61
N GLU A 304 -9.99 8.60 -22.40
CA GLU A 304 -8.74 9.31 -22.14
C GLU A 304 -7.78 8.54 -21.23
N ILE A 305 -6.51 8.49 -21.62
CA ILE A 305 -5.38 8.01 -20.81
C ILE A 305 -4.27 9.07 -20.89
N HIS A 306 -3.96 9.74 -19.79
CA HIS A 306 -2.98 10.84 -19.82
C HIS A 306 -1.52 10.35 -19.66
N GLY A 307 -1.32 9.09 -19.28
CA GLY A 307 -0.03 8.42 -19.27
C GLY A 307 0.20 7.47 -20.45
N THR A 308 1.07 6.49 -20.25
CA THR A 308 1.37 5.44 -21.23
C THR A 308 0.38 4.29 -21.17
N VAL A 309 0.22 3.59 -22.29
CA VAL A 309 -0.50 2.31 -22.34
C VAL A 309 0.49 1.19 -22.56
N ASP A 310 0.55 0.21 -21.66
CA ASP A 310 1.37 -0.99 -21.84
C ASP A 310 0.52 -2.24 -21.62
N LEU A 311 0.26 -2.97 -22.70
CA LEU A 311 -0.55 -4.17 -22.72
C LEU A 311 0.31 -5.36 -23.12
N ALA A 312 0.33 -6.39 -22.28
CA ALA A 312 1.14 -7.57 -22.50
C ALA A 312 0.46 -8.84 -21.96
N GLY A 313 0.16 -9.79 -22.84
CA GLY A 313 -0.33 -11.12 -22.42
C GLY A 313 -0.71 -12.02 -23.60
N GLY A 314 -1.60 -12.98 -23.33
CA GLY A 314 -2.14 -13.90 -24.34
C GLY A 314 -3.46 -13.44 -24.97
N PHE A 315 -3.76 -12.15 -24.96
CA PHE A 315 -5.07 -11.65 -25.41
C PHE A 315 -5.21 -11.70 -26.94
N ASN A 316 -6.37 -12.19 -27.39
CA ASN A 316 -6.77 -12.30 -28.79
C ASN A 316 -7.56 -11.08 -29.26
N VAL A 317 -8.20 -10.38 -28.32
CA VAL A 317 -9.11 -9.26 -28.59
C VAL A 317 -8.59 -8.00 -27.92
N TYR A 318 -8.55 -6.91 -28.69
CA TYR A 318 -8.37 -5.55 -28.19
C TYR A 318 -9.58 -4.73 -28.63
N ASN A 319 -10.32 -4.17 -27.68
CA ASN A 319 -11.49 -3.35 -27.96
C ASN A 319 -11.64 -2.21 -26.94
N LEU A 320 -11.04 -1.08 -27.26
CA LEU A 320 -11.27 0.20 -26.58
C LEU A 320 -12.01 1.13 -27.57
N PRO A 321 -13.34 1.00 -27.70
CA PRO A 321 -14.06 1.51 -28.87
C PRO A 321 -14.09 3.03 -28.96
N VAL A 322 -14.12 3.71 -27.81
CA VAL A 322 -14.26 5.17 -27.69
C VAL A 322 -12.97 5.86 -27.23
N LEU A 323 -11.84 5.16 -27.22
CA LEU A 323 -10.55 5.75 -26.86
C LEU A 323 -10.15 6.82 -27.88
N GLN A 324 -9.93 8.05 -27.42
CA GLN A 324 -9.68 9.23 -28.25
C GLN A 324 -8.37 9.95 -27.91
N ASP A 325 -7.88 9.82 -26.68
CA ASP A 325 -6.65 10.48 -26.24
C ASP A 325 -5.78 9.55 -25.41
N VAL A 326 -4.58 9.26 -25.90
CA VAL A 326 -3.47 8.71 -25.12
C VAL A 326 -2.31 9.71 -25.20
N ARG A 327 -2.05 10.45 -24.12
CA ARG A 327 -1.01 11.50 -24.13
C ARG A 327 0.41 10.93 -24.09
N GLY A 328 0.58 9.77 -23.46
CA GLY A 328 1.83 9.02 -23.47
C GLY A 328 2.01 8.15 -24.71
N GLY A 329 3.03 7.29 -24.67
CA GLY A 329 3.24 6.26 -25.67
C GLY A 329 2.38 5.01 -25.44
N MET A 330 2.35 4.13 -26.43
CA MET A 330 1.64 2.86 -26.35
C MET A 330 2.53 1.70 -26.78
N ARG A 331 2.51 0.62 -26.00
CA ARG A 331 3.11 -0.67 -26.34
C ARG A 331 2.06 -1.76 -26.18
N LEU A 332 1.93 -2.58 -27.20
CA LEU A 332 1.06 -3.75 -27.23
C LEU A 332 1.89 -4.97 -27.63
N GLN A 333 1.94 -5.96 -26.75
CA GLN A 333 2.65 -7.22 -26.94
C GLN A 333 1.67 -8.37 -26.70
N THR A 334 1.46 -9.23 -27.70
CA THR A 334 0.62 -10.43 -27.51
C THR A 334 1.24 -11.67 -28.11
N THR A 335 1.07 -12.80 -27.42
CA THR A 335 1.40 -14.12 -27.98
C THR A 335 0.36 -14.59 -29.01
N SER A 336 -0.80 -13.94 -29.07
CA SER A 336 -1.87 -14.29 -30.00
C SER A 336 -1.49 -14.02 -31.45
N SER A 337 -1.82 -14.97 -32.33
CA SER A 337 -1.80 -14.78 -33.78
C SER A 337 -3.11 -14.28 -34.38
N GLN A 338 -4.15 -14.10 -33.55
CA GLN A 338 -5.48 -13.66 -33.97
C GLN A 338 -5.59 -12.13 -34.04
N LEU A 339 -4.70 -11.42 -33.35
CA LEU A 339 -4.69 -9.96 -33.30
C LEU A 339 -3.87 -9.37 -34.47
N GLY A 340 -4.52 -8.53 -35.28
CA GLY A 340 -3.86 -7.78 -36.35
C GLY A 340 -3.38 -6.41 -35.89
N CYS A 341 -2.07 -6.20 -35.80
CA CYS A 341 -1.49 -4.92 -35.36
C CYS A 341 -1.66 -3.77 -36.36
N SER A 342 -1.77 -4.06 -37.66
CA SER A 342 -1.83 -3.02 -38.70
C SER A 342 -3.07 -2.12 -38.58
N ASP A 343 -4.23 -2.69 -38.24
CA ASP A 343 -5.47 -1.92 -38.07
C ASP A 343 -5.44 -1.10 -36.77
N ILE A 344 -4.88 -1.67 -35.70
CA ILE A 344 -4.67 -1.00 -34.42
C ILE A 344 -3.72 0.20 -34.62
N GLU A 345 -2.63 0.02 -35.35
CA GLU A 345 -1.68 1.09 -35.69
C GLU A 345 -2.31 2.17 -36.56
N ARG A 346 -3.04 1.79 -37.62
CA ARG A 346 -3.74 2.74 -38.48
C ARG A 346 -4.72 3.60 -37.67
N LYS A 347 -5.50 3.01 -36.77
CA LYS A 347 -6.46 3.73 -35.93
C LYS A 347 -5.75 4.56 -34.86
N LEU A 348 -4.98 3.93 -33.98
CA LEU A 348 -4.47 4.60 -32.78
C LEU A 348 -3.30 5.54 -33.07
N LYS A 349 -2.36 5.14 -33.93
CA LYS A 349 -1.22 6.00 -34.28
C LYS A 349 -1.52 6.87 -35.49
N GLY A 350 -2.17 6.32 -36.52
CA GLY A 350 -2.49 7.04 -37.75
C GLY A 350 -3.51 8.18 -37.57
N GLU A 351 -4.49 8.02 -36.67
CA GLU A 351 -5.47 9.08 -36.33
C GLU A 351 -5.02 9.96 -35.17
N ASN A 352 -3.75 9.84 -34.73
CA ASN A 352 -3.16 10.65 -33.66
C ASN A 352 -3.90 10.54 -32.30
N ILE A 353 -4.51 9.38 -32.02
CA ILE A 353 -5.05 9.06 -30.69
C ILE A 353 -3.89 8.87 -29.71
N VAL A 354 -2.81 8.17 -30.11
CA VAL A 354 -1.57 8.05 -29.33
C VAL A 354 -0.56 9.14 -29.70
N LYS A 355 -0.43 10.10 -28.79
CA LYS A 355 0.37 11.32 -28.97
C LYS A 355 1.86 11.11 -28.65
N GLY A 356 2.18 10.13 -27.80
CA GLY A 356 3.57 9.84 -27.44
C GLY A 356 4.41 9.28 -28.60
N ASN A 357 5.72 9.48 -28.51
CA ASN A 357 6.68 9.03 -29.52
C ASN A 357 6.90 7.50 -29.48
N THR A 358 6.72 6.88 -28.32
CA THR A 358 6.82 5.43 -28.18
C THR A 358 5.56 4.77 -28.72
N TRP A 359 5.72 3.99 -29.79
CA TRP A 359 4.68 3.16 -30.36
C TRP A 359 5.26 1.79 -30.69
N SER A 360 4.59 0.72 -30.26
CA SER A 360 4.80 -0.61 -30.82
C SER A 360 3.56 -1.47 -30.65
N CYS A 361 3.29 -2.28 -31.67
CA CYS A 361 2.30 -3.36 -31.61
C CYS A 361 2.94 -4.60 -32.21
N THR A 362 3.08 -5.64 -31.41
CA THR A 362 3.66 -6.91 -31.83
C THR A 362 2.74 -8.06 -31.43
N ALA A 363 2.29 -8.82 -32.42
CA ALA A 363 1.48 -10.03 -32.25
C ALA A 363 2.32 -11.29 -32.52
N SER A 364 1.77 -12.47 -32.20
CA SER A 364 2.44 -13.77 -32.37
C SER A 364 3.81 -13.87 -31.70
N MET A 365 4.00 -13.15 -30.59
CA MET A 365 5.26 -13.18 -29.84
C MET A 365 5.45 -14.53 -29.13
N GLN A 366 6.69 -15.00 -29.05
CA GLN A 366 7.03 -15.99 -28.03
C GLN A 366 6.98 -15.31 -26.66
N GLU A 367 6.42 -16.00 -25.67
CA GLU A 367 6.27 -15.49 -24.30
C GLU A 367 7.62 -15.00 -23.72
N SER A 368 8.72 -15.72 -23.98
CA SER A 368 10.07 -15.35 -23.56
C SER A 368 10.60 -14.03 -24.13
N ASN A 369 9.99 -13.52 -25.20
CA ASN A 369 10.38 -12.27 -25.86
C ASN A 369 9.49 -11.10 -25.45
N MET A 370 8.45 -11.35 -24.65
CA MET A 370 7.59 -10.29 -24.14
C MET A 370 8.32 -9.53 -23.03
N VAL A 371 8.34 -8.22 -23.12
CA VAL A 371 8.98 -7.34 -22.15
C VAL A 371 7.92 -6.40 -21.59
N PRO A 372 7.00 -6.88 -20.72
CA PRO A 372 6.01 -6.01 -20.10
C PRO A 372 6.70 -5.05 -19.10
N THR A 373 6.14 -3.86 -18.86
CA THR A 373 6.64 -2.94 -17.81
C THR A 373 6.32 -3.47 -16.41
N VAL A 374 5.23 -4.22 -16.28
CA VAL A 374 4.74 -4.81 -15.02
C VAL A 374 4.44 -6.29 -15.21
N GLY A 375 4.58 -7.08 -14.15
CA GLY A 375 4.29 -8.51 -14.23
C GLY A 375 5.35 -9.32 -14.98
N GLN A 376 6.58 -8.81 -15.11
CA GLN A 376 7.68 -9.71 -15.43
C GLN A 376 7.87 -10.66 -14.25
N ASN A 377 7.59 -11.94 -14.47
CA ASN A 377 8.24 -12.96 -13.69
C ASN A 377 9.73 -12.84 -14.03
N PRO A 378 10.66 -12.58 -13.08
CA PRO A 378 12.08 -12.56 -13.39
C PRO A 378 12.39 -13.93 -14.00
N SER A 379 12.50 -13.95 -15.32
CA SER A 379 12.76 -15.19 -16.03
C SER A 379 14.07 -15.73 -15.48
N ALA A 380 14.03 -16.99 -15.06
CA ALA A 380 15.21 -17.80 -14.78
C ALA A 380 16.34 -17.42 -15.74
N PRO A 381 17.59 -17.33 -15.25
CA PRO A 381 18.67 -16.64 -15.93
C PRO A 381 18.77 -17.10 -17.38
N ASN A 382 18.61 -16.14 -18.28
CA ASN A 382 18.76 -16.31 -19.70
C ASN A 382 20.09 -17.02 -19.97
N LYS A 383 20.03 -18.22 -20.55
CA LYS A 383 21.20 -18.83 -21.18
C LYS A 383 21.60 -17.93 -22.35
N VAL A 384 22.55 -17.04 -22.08
CA VAL A 384 23.28 -16.33 -23.13
C VAL A 384 23.97 -17.38 -23.98
N GLY A 385 23.58 -17.43 -25.26
CA GLY A 385 24.27 -18.21 -26.27
C GLY A 385 25.68 -17.66 -26.49
N GLY A 386 26.69 -18.50 -26.26
CA GLY A 386 28.03 -18.31 -26.77
C GLY A 386 28.35 -19.45 -27.73
N GLY A 387 28.26 -19.19 -29.04
CA GLY A 387 28.84 -20.06 -30.05
C GLY A 387 30.29 -19.66 -30.30
N SER A 388 31.25 -20.55 -30.10
CA SER A 388 31.85 -21.34 -31.19
C SER A 388 33.12 -22.09 -30.77
N SER A 389 33.24 -23.32 -31.30
CA SER A 389 34.45 -24.09 -31.67
C SER A 389 35.53 -24.47 -30.64
N GLY A 390 35.84 -25.78 -30.59
CA GLY A 390 37.24 -26.25 -30.60
C GLY A 390 37.75 -27.04 -29.38
N SER A 391 37.48 -28.35 -29.38
CA SER A 391 38.36 -29.46 -28.94
C SER A 391 39.52 -29.20 -27.94
N SER A 392 39.50 -29.88 -26.78
CA SER A 392 40.33 -31.07 -26.49
C SER A 392 40.59 -31.28 -24.99
N SER A 393 40.74 -32.56 -24.64
CA SER A 393 41.04 -33.23 -23.37
C SER A 393 42.05 -32.59 -22.40
N GLY A 394 41.87 -32.82 -21.10
CA GLY A 394 42.99 -32.84 -20.14
C GLY A 394 42.60 -32.65 -18.67
N SER A 395 42.97 -33.63 -17.85
CA SER A 395 42.69 -33.74 -16.41
C SER A 395 43.39 -32.72 -15.48
N SER A 396 42.86 -32.68 -14.26
CA SER A 396 43.54 -32.58 -12.94
C SER A 396 43.72 -31.24 -12.21
N ASN A 397 43.30 -31.29 -10.94
CA ASN A 397 43.81 -30.67 -9.70
C ASN A 397 44.42 -29.25 -9.69
N GLY A 398 44.03 -28.45 -8.71
CA GLY A 398 44.91 -27.42 -8.17
C GLY A 398 44.24 -26.33 -7.34
N ASN A 399 44.47 -26.39 -6.04
CA ASN A 399 44.15 -25.39 -5.02
C ASN A 399 44.89 -24.05 -5.28
N GLY A 400 44.31 -22.89 -4.93
CA GLY A 400 45.06 -21.62 -5.02
C GLY A 400 44.28 -20.34 -4.72
N SER A 401 44.48 -19.82 -3.51
CA SER A 401 44.12 -18.47 -3.04
C SER A 401 44.86 -17.37 -3.83
N GLY A 402 44.23 -16.20 -4.03
CA GLY A 402 44.88 -15.07 -4.71
C GLY A 402 44.03 -13.81 -4.84
N SER A 403 44.23 -12.90 -3.88
CA SER A 403 43.82 -11.50 -3.73
C SER A 403 43.73 -10.56 -4.94
N ILE A 404 42.78 -9.62 -4.84
CA ILE A 404 42.83 -8.16 -5.13
C ILE A 404 43.10 -7.72 -6.59
N GLN A 405 42.13 -7.00 -7.19
CA GLN A 405 42.40 -5.63 -7.67
C GLN A 405 41.13 -4.82 -7.99
N SER A 406 41.04 -3.70 -7.29
CA SER A 406 40.21 -2.54 -7.57
C SER A 406 40.54 -1.92 -8.93
N SER A 407 39.52 -1.52 -9.69
CA SER A 407 39.65 -0.44 -10.67
C SER A 407 38.32 0.30 -10.75
N GLY A 408 38.35 1.55 -10.29
CA GLY A 408 37.23 2.48 -10.37
C GLY A 408 37.01 2.93 -11.80
N MET A 409 35.75 3.12 -12.17
CA MET A 409 35.37 3.78 -13.40
C MET A 409 34.40 4.92 -13.08
N LYS A 410 34.74 6.09 -13.62
CA LYS A 410 34.19 7.41 -13.34
C LYS A 410 32.72 7.53 -13.77
N LEU A 411 31.94 8.14 -12.88
CA LEU A 411 30.59 8.65 -13.11
C LEU A 411 30.66 9.83 -14.11
N ALA A 412 29.96 9.71 -15.24
CA ALA A 412 29.61 10.85 -16.08
C ALA A 412 28.10 11.10 -15.95
N ALA A 413 27.76 12.25 -15.38
CA ALA A 413 26.40 12.69 -15.13
C ALA A 413 25.71 13.08 -16.44
N HIS A 414 24.55 12.47 -16.72
CA HIS A 414 23.49 13.06 -17.54
C HIS A 414 22.16 12.77 -16.85
N GLY A 415 21.46 13.85 -16.48
CA GLY A 415 20.21 13.81 -15.74
C GLY A 415 19.06 13.28 -16.59
N GLY A 416 18.37 12.30 -16.03
CA GLY A 416 17.02 11.88 -16.41
C GLY A 416 16.35 11.36 -15.15
N LEU A 417 15.25 12.01 -14.74
CA LEU A 417 14.41 11.53 -13.63
C LEU A 417 13.87 10.15 -13.99
N MET A 418 14.41 9.11 -13.35
CA MET A 418 13.82 7.78 -13.32
C MET A 418 12.83 7.72 -12.16
N ALA A 419 11.58 7.42 -12.48
CA ALA A 419 10.60 6.96 -11.50
C ALA A 419 11.15 5.67 -10.87
N THR A 420 11.49 5.73 -9.59
CA THR A 420 11.92 4.56 -8.82
C THR A 420 10.72 3.66 -8.59
N ALA A 421 10.54 2.66 -9.45
CA ALA A 421 9.72 1.50 -9.14
C ALA A 421 10.39 0.75 -7.98
N MET A 422 9.68 0.59 -6.86
CA MET A 422 10.07 -0.30 -5.77
C MET A 422 10.01 -1.75 -6.27
N ALA A 423 11.12 -2.22 -6.86
CA ALA A 423 11.43 -3.64 -6.92
C ALA A 423 11.91 -4.07 -5.52
N LEU A 424 10.98 -4.40 -4.63
CA LEU A 424 11.33 -5.13 -3.42
C LEU A 424 11.63 -6.57 -3.81
N VAL A 425 12.90 -6.91 -3.64
CA VAL A 425 13.49 -8.25 -3.78
C VAL A 425 12.83 -9.18 -2.76
N TYR A 426 12.00 -10.11 -3.21
CA TYR A 426 11.65 -11.31 -2.45
C TYR A 426 12.61 -12.43 -2.85
N SER A 427 13.66 -12.60 -2.04
CA SER A 427 14.46 -13.82 -2.02
C SER A 427 14.71 -14.20 -0.56
N MET A 428 13.78 -14.99 -0.01
CA MET A 428 13.94 -16.01 1.04
C MET A 428 12.57 -16.24 1.71
N ILE A 429 11.80 -17.17 1.15
CA ILE A 429 10.96 -18.13 1.89
C ILE A 429 11.24 -19.48 1.25
#